data_AF-A0A4V6WP84-F1
#
_entry.id   AF-A0A4V6WP84-F1
#
_cell.length_a   1.000
_cell.length_b   1.000
_cell.length_c   1.000
_cell.angle_alpha   90.00
_cell.angle_beta   90.00
_cell.angle_gamma   90.00
#
_symmetry.space_group_name_H-M   'P 1'
#
loop_
_entity.id
_entity.type
_entity.pdbx_description
1 polymer ?
#
loop_
_entity_poly.entity_id
_entity_poly.type
_entity_poly.pdbx_seq_one_letter_code
_entity_poly.pdbx_strand_id
1 'polypeptide(L)'
;MAPLACDRQRHRKYSIRSRPGNVSEGGALRDRGRVEGGAPVGIGRGSDRGGAGGHREVRAGKEIREMLRWASAWRHPHRGLGPSSPSFSRVPVAPSSSQGGTEPRSVKGVRCKFVLRPSPSSPTQIAPLPPLGPALSQGASPAGSDPSPTLAPPARPVPLSYRLLDGEATRPPLVFLHGLFGCKTNFNSIAKALAQQTGRRVLTVDARNHGDSPHSPDMSYEAMSQDLQDLLPQLGLVPCVLIGHSMGGRTAMLLALQRPELVERLIAVDISPVESPSSLNFPNYVAAMRAIDIPDESSLSSARKLVDEKLSCVIQSISMRQFLLTNLVEADGRFVWRVNLDALAQHLDKILNFPPRRETYSGPSLFLLGGNSQFVLPSHHPEIRRLFPRAQMQTVPNASHWVHSDCPQDFVAAVRDFLA
;
A
#
# COMPACT_ATOMS: atom_id res chain seq x y z
N MET A 1 -15.72 -3.45 -66.84
CA MET A 1 -16.71 -3.98 -65.90
C MET A 1 -16.95 -2.94 -64.82
N ALA A 2 -18.22 -2.60 -64.61
CA ALA A 2 -18.68 -1.42 -63.87
C ALA A 2 -18.50 -1.51 -62.34
N PRO A 3 -18.42 -0.36 -61.63
CA PRO A 3 -18.59 -0.23 -60.18
C PRO A 3 -20.03 0.19 -59.82
N LEU A 4 -20.54 -0.22 -58.66
CA LEU A 4 -21.79 0.28 -58.03
C LEU A 4 -21.52 0.36 -56.52
N ALA A 5 -21.39 1.53 -55.89
CA ALA A 5 -22.38 2.57 -55.59
C ALA A 5 -23.35 2.20 -54.43
N CYS A 6 -23.19 2.95 -53.33
CA CYS A 6 -24.21 3.61 -52.51
C CYS A 6 -25.54 2.89 -52.24
N ASP A 7 -25.88 2.67 -50.97
CA ASP A 7 -27.23 3.01 -50.52
C ASP A 7 -27.27 3.64 -49.13
N ARG A 8 -28.10 4.67 -49.03
CA ARG A 8 -28.30 5.59 -47.91
C ARG A 8 -29.79 5.47 -47.52
N GLN A 9 -30.05 5.63 -46.21
CA GLN A 9 -31.32 6.01 -45.58
C GLN A 9 -32.42 4.94 -45.37
N ARG A 10 -32.82 4.81 -44.10
CA ARG A 10 -34.12 5.29 -43.55
C ARG A 10 -34.05 5.24 -42.01
N HIS A 11 -33.96 6.39 -41.33
CA HIS A 11 -35.07 7.04 -40.62
C HIS A 11 -35.89 6.14 -39.68
N ARG A 12 -35.67 6.30 -38.36
CA ARG A 12 -36.78 6.43 -37.40
C ARG A 12 -36.52 7.59 -36.44
N LYS A 13 -37.34 8.64 -36.64
CA LYS A 13 -37.59 9.74 -35.72
C LYS A 13 -38.37 9.18 -34.52
N TYR A 14 -37.95 9.50 -33.30
CA TYR A 14 -38.89 9.64 -32.17
C TYR A 14 -38.76 11.08 -31.65
N SER A 15 -39.80 11.85 -31.91
CA SER A 15 -40.17 13.12 -31.28
C SER A 15 -41.69 13.11 -31.19
N ILE A 16 -42.25 13.99 -30.34
CA ILE A 16 -43.65 14.16 -29.86
C ILE A 16 -43.74 13.66 -28.40
N ARG A 17 -44.04 14.46 -27.37
CA ARG A 17 -44.71 15.78 -27.30
C ARG A 17 -44.39 16.45 -25.95
N SER A 18 -44.09 17.74 -26.00
CA SER A 18 -44.27 18.70 -24.89
C SER A 18 -45.67 19.33 -25.02
N ARG A 19 -46.36 19.58 -23.89
CA ARG A 19 -47.41 20.62 -23.73
C ARG A 19 -47.93 20.67 -22.26
N PRO A 20 -48.61 21.73 -21.80
CA PRO A 20 -47.99 22.83 -21.04
C PRO A 20 -48.69 23.15 -19.69
N GLY A 21 -48.04 24.02 -18.90
CA GLY A 21 -48.62 25.10 -18.08
C GLY A 21 -49.65 24.78 -16.99
N ASN A 22 -49.35 25.18 -15.75
CA ASN A 22 -50.28 26.04 -15.00
C ASN A 22 -49.56 26.91 -13.96
N VAL A 23 -50.01 28.16 -13.90
CA VAL A 23 -49.64 29.26 -13.01
C VAL A 23 -50.80 29.50 -12.05
N SER A 24 -50.52 29.78 -10.78
CA SER A 24 -51.34 30.57 -9.83
C SER A 24 -50.56 30.64 -8.51
N GLU A 25 -49.88 31.74 -8.16
CA GLU A 25 -50.34 33.01 -7.55
C GLU A 25 -50.86 32.94 -6.10
N GLY A 26 -50.31 33.86 -5.27
CA GLY A 26 -50.85 34.37 -3.99
C GLY A 26 -50.28 33.69 -2.72
N GLY A 27 -49.82 34.37 -1.67
CA GLY A 27 -49.67 35.77 -1.27
C GLY A 27 -49.03 35.78 0.14
N ALA A 28 -48.01 36.62 0.37
CA ALA A 28 -48.04 37.80 1.26
C ALA A 28 -48.10 37.57 2.81
N LEU A 29 -46.97 37.92 3.45
CA LEU A 29 -46.79 38.93 4.53
C LEU A 29 -47.18 38.69 6.01
N ARG A 30 -46.25 39.21 6.85
CA ARG A 30 -46.26 39.64 8.28
C ARG A 30 -45.74 38.61 9.28
N ASP A 31 -44.57 38.82 9.91
CA ASP A 31 -44.10 39.88 10.82
C ASP A 31 -44.65 39.76 12.24
N ARG A 32 -43.73 39.54 13.20
CA ARG A 32 -43.62 40.06 14.58
C ARG A 32 -43.17 39.01 15.59
N GLY A 33 -42.25 39.42 16.47
CA GLY A 33 -42.27 38.96 17.87
C GLY A 33 -40.92 38.53 18.46
N ARG A 34 -40.14 39.51 18.89
CA ARG A 34 -39.01 39.43 19.83
C ARG A 34 -39.47 38.98 21.23
N VAL A 35 -38.52 38.48 22.04
CA VAL A 35 -38.25 38.75 23.50
C VAL A 35 -37.67 37.47 24.15
N GLU A 36 -36.34 37.40 24.33
CA GLU A 36 -35.53 37.57 25.57
C GLU A 36 -35.53 36.39 26.55
N GLY A 37 -34.34 36.07 27.09
CA GLY A 37 -34.22 35.40 28.38
C GLY A 37 -32.98 34.53 28.62
N GLY A 38 -31.91 35.13 29.14
CA GLY A 38 -31.19 34.60 30.32
C GLY A 38 -30.18 33.44 30.19
N ALA A 39 -28.89 33.79 30.26
CA ALA A 39 -27.80 32.95 30.78
C ALA A 39 -27.91 32.79 32.33
N PRO A 40 -27.10 32.00 33.09
CA PRO A 40 -25.67 31.76 32.84
C PRO A 40 -25.09 30.37 33.18
N VAL A 41 -23.82 30.27 32.78
CA VAL A 41 -22.81 29.22 32.94
C VAL A 41 -22.37 29.05 34.40
N GLY A 42 -22.34 27.80 34.88
CA GLY A 42 -21.70 27.40 36.13
C GLY A 42 -20.30 26.81 35.90
N ILE A 43 -19.30 27.41 36.56
CA ILE A 43 -17.91 26.95 36.61
C ILE A 43 -17.80 25.92 37.75
N GLY A 44 -17.28 24.72 37.45
CA GLY A 44 -16.96 23.70 38.45
C GLY A 44 -15.53 23.19 38.25
N ARG A 45 -14.62 23.59 39.13
CA ARG A 45 -13.31 22.95 39.33
C ARG A 45 -13.51 21.65 40.10
N GLY A 46 -12.87 20.57 39.65
CA GLY A 46 -12.76 19.31 40.38
C GLY A 46 -11.45 18.62 40.03
N SER A 47 -10.50 18.67 40.97
CA SER A 47 -9.26 17.91 40.99
C SER A 47 -9.56 16.44 41.28
N ASP A 48 -8.91 15.52 40.57
CA ASP A 48 -8.47 14.27 41.20
C ASP A 48 -7.29 13.64 40.44
N ARG A 49 -6.24 13.31 41.21
CA ARG A 49 -5.07 12.53 40.80
C ARG A 49 -5.26 11.10 41.33
N GLY A 50 -5.05 10.09 40.50
CA GLY A 50 -4.76 8.74 41.00
C GLY A 50 -4.99 7.61 40.01
N GLY A 51 -3.91 6.91 39.63
CA GLY A 51 -3.96 5.48 39.27
C GLY A 51 -4.04 5.12 37.78
N ALA A 52 -2.91 5.14 37.07
CA ALA A 52 -2.77 4.49 35.77
C ALA A 52 -1.62 3.46 35.81
N GLY A 53 -1.96 2.19 36.00
CA GLY A 53 -1.04 1.07 35.86
C GLY A 53 -1.85 -0.23 35.75
N GLY A 54 -2.03 -0.75 34.53
CA GLY A 54 -2.66 -2.07 34.35
C GLY A 54 -3.39 -2.36 33.03
N HIS A 55 -3.63 -1.36 32.16
CA HIS A 55 -4.50 -1.58 30.98
C HIS A 55 -3.81 -1.70 29.61
N ARG A 56 -2.47 -1.57 29.51
CA ARG A 56 -1.79 -1.64 28.20
C ARG A 56 -1.54 -3.07 27.69
N GLU A 57 -1.37 -4.05 28.57
CA GLU A 57 -0.93 -5.40 28.16
C GLU A 57 -2.09 -6.30 27.69
N VAL A 58 -3.31 -6.06 28.20
CA VAL A 58 -4.50 -6.86 27.84
C VAL A 58 -5.08 -6.46 26.46
N ARG A 59 -4.76 -5.26 25.94
CA ARG A 59 -5.30 -4.74 24.67
C ARG A 59 -4.59 -5.32 23.44
N ALA A 60 -3.26 -5.46 23.49
CA ALA A 60 -2.46 -6.08 22.42
C ALA A 60 -2.86 -7.55 22.15
N GLY A 61 -3.27 -8.28 23.19
CA GLY A 61 -3.75 -9.67 23.08
C GLY A 61 -5.15 -9.83 22.46
N LYS A 62 -5.92 -8.74 22.29
CA LYS A 62 -7.24 -8.76 21.62
C LYS A 62 -7.08 -8.46 20.11
N GLU A 63 -6.17 -7.56 19.75
CA GLU A 63 -5.81 -7.20 18.37
C GLU A 63 -5.16 -8.36 17.61
N ILE A 64 -4.26 -9.12 18.26
CA ILE A 64 -3.67 -10.33 17.67
C ILE A 64 -4.73 -11.41 17.40
N ARG A 65 -5.76 -11.53 18.26
CA ARG A 65 -6.84 -12.51 18.08
C ARG A 65 -7.83 -12.13 16.97
N GLU A 66 -7.97 -10.85 16.66
CA GLU A 66 -8.75 -10.42 15.49
C GLU A 66 -7.93 -10.58 14.21
N MET A 67 -6.65 -10.19 14.20
CA MET A 67 -5.75 -10.37 13.05
C MET A 67 -5.50 -11.85 12.68
N LEU A 68 -5.36 -12.74 13.67
CA LEU A 68 -5.23 -14.19 13.45
C LEU A 68 -6.55 -14.86 13.03
N ARG A 69 -7.72 -14.31 13.42
CA ARG A 69 -9.03 -14.73 12.90
C ARG A 69 -9.15 -14.46 11.40
N TRP A 70 -8.52 -13.39 10.91
CA TRP A 70 -8.44 -13.11 9.48
C TRP A 70 -7.43 -14.01 8.76
N ALA A 71 -6.26 -14.31 9.32
CA ALA A 71 -5.26 -15.17 8.68
C ALA A 71 -5.67 -16.66 8.59
N SER A 72 -6.60 -17.12 9.43
CA SER A 72 -7.12 -18.49 9.40
C SER A 72 -8.24 -18.70 8.38
N ALA A 73 -8.93 -17.63 7.95
CA ALA A 73 -9.88 -17.66 6.83
C ALA A 73 -9.21 -17.86 5.44
N TRP A 74 -7.88 -17.99 5.40
CA TRP A 74 -7.07 -18.18 4.18
C TRP A 74 -6.71 -19.63 3.88
N ARG A 75 -7.30 -20.59 4.59
CA ARG A 75 -7.13 -22.02 4.30
C ARG A 75 -8.33 -22.55 3.51
N HIS A 76 -8.32 -22.30 2.20
CA HIS A 76 -9.00 -23.21 1.26
C HIS A 76 -8.05 -23.53 0.11
N PRO A 77 -7.76 -24.82 -0.13
CA PRO A 77 -6.97 -25.21 -1.30
C PRO A 77 -7.80 -25.01 -2.57
N HIS A 78 -7.21 -24.31 -3.55
CA HIS A 78 -7.67 -24.35 -4.92
C HIS A 78 -7.57 -25.80 -5.43
N ARG A 79 -8.70 -26.52 -5.50
CA ARG A 79 -8.78 -27.75 -6.31
C ARG A 79 -8.93 -27.33 -7.77
N GLY A 80 -7.89 -27.58 -8.56
CA GLY A 80 -7.97 -27.56 -10.01
C GLY A 80 -8.99 -28.59 -10.49
N LEU A 81 -9.87 -28.16 -11.39
CA LEU A 81 -10.72 -29.04 -12.16
C LEU A 81 -9.87 -29.67 -13.27
N GLY A 82 -9.65 -30.98 -13.17
CA GLY A 82 -9.16 -31.84 -14.25
C GLY A 82 -10.12 -33.05 -14.37
N PRO A 83 -10.29 -33.63 -15.57
CA PRO A 83 -11.42 -34.51 -15.86
C PRO A 83 -11.26 -35.94 -15.32
N SER A 84 -12.42 -36.55 -15.14
CA SER A 84 -12.81 -37.87 -14.66
C SER A 84 -12.09 -39.10 -15.26
N SER A 85 -11.69 -40.05 -14.40
CA SER A 85 -12.36 -41.37 -14.21
C SER A 85 -11.49 -42.36 -13.39
N PRO A 86 -12.09 -43.39 -12.74
CA PRO A 86 -11.55 -44.01 -11.52
C PRO A 86 -10.92 -45.39 -11.73
N SER A 87 -9.97 -45.78 -10.87
CA SER A 87 -9.77 -47.19 -10.54
C SER A 87 -9.40 -47.38 -9.07
N PHE A 88 -10.14 -48.29 -8.44
CA PHE A 88 -9.97 -48.77 -7.07
C PHE A 88 -8.72 -49.64 -6.92
N SER A 89 -8.03 -49.52 -5.79
CA SER A 89 -7.66 -50.68 -4.96
C SER A 89 -7.23 -50.26 -3.56
N ARG A 90 -7.67 -51.03 -2.58
CA ARG A 90 -7.66 -50.82 -1.13
C ARG A 90 -6.68 -51.83 -0.49
N VAL A 91 -6.02 -51.41 0.60
CA VAL A 91 -5.68 -52.20 1.82
C VAL A 91 -4.43 -53.11 1.74
N PRO A 92 -3.72 -53.50 2.85
CA PRO A 92 -3.82 -53.15 4.28
C PRO A 92 -2.53 -52.64 4.98
N VAL A 93 -2.77 -52.10 6.18
CA VAL A 93 -1.87 -51.93 7.33
C VAL A 93 -1.58 -53.28 8.02
N ALA A 94 -0.39 -53.45 8.62
CA ALA A 94 -0.16 -54.37 9.74
C ALA A 94 1.00 -53.91 10.65
N PRO A 95 1.06 -54.36 11.92
CA PRO A 95 1.52 -53.56 13.07
C PRO A 95 2.79 -54.10 13.76
N SER A 96 3.38 -53.32 14.67
CA SER A 96 4.02 -53.89 15.86
C SER A 96 4.12 -52.92 17.04
N SER A 97 3.61 -53.41 18.18
CA SER A 97 3.94 -53.12 19.59
C SER A 97 5.43 -52.84 19.85
N SER A 98 5.90 -52.21 20.94
CA SER A 98 5.52 -52.37 22.34
C SER A 98 6.23 -51.33 23.23
N GLN A 99 5.53 -50.90 24.29
CA GLN A 99 5.97 -50.62 25.67
C GLN A 99 7.17 -49.71 25.99
N GLY A 100 6.96 -48.84 26.99
CA GLY A 100 8.02 -48.40 27.90
C GLY A 100 7.87 -46.96 28.36
N GLY A 101 7.11 -46.73 29.43
CA GLY A 101 7.04 -45.43 30.08
C GLY A 101 8.33 -45.10 30.83
N THR A 102 8.64 -43.80 30.94
CA THR A 102 9.14 -43.12 32.15
C THR A 102 9.29 -41.63 31.85
N GLU A 103 8.76 -40.81 32.75
CA GLU A 103 8.75 -39.34 32.72
C GLU A 103 9.97 -38.77 33.50
N PRO A 104 10.19 -37.44 33.58
CA PRO A 104 11.25 -36.75 32.85
C PRO A 104 12.43 -36.30 33.73
N ARG A 105 13.62 -36.16 33.14
CA ARG A 105 14.77 -35.49 33.77
C ARG A 105 15.09 -34.17 33.07
N SER A 106 15.04 -33.12 33.89
CA SER A 106 15.54 -31.77 33.65
C SER A 106 17.03 -31.79 33.32
N VAL A 107 17.44 -31.16 32.21
CA VAL A 107 18.84 -30.80 31.95
C VAL A 107 18.93 -29.35 31.51
N LYS A 108 19.87 -28.68 32.16
CA LYS A 108 20.15 -27.25 32.21
C LYS A 108 20.69 -26.67 30.91
N GLY A 109 20.52 -25.35 30.80
CA GLY A 109 20.88 -24.49 29.68
C GLY A 109 22.27 -24.69 29.07
N VAL A 110 22.28 -24.69 27.74
CA VAL A 110 23.48 -24.52 26.92
C VAL A 110 23.68 -23.03 26.70
N ARG A 111 24.74 -22.47 27.29
CA ARG A 111 25.27 -21.13 26.99
C ARG A 111 26.11 -21.22 25.71
N CYS A 112 25.68 -20.55 24.65
CA CYS A 112 26.54 -20.28 23.49
C CYS A 112 27.58 -19.20 23.87
N LYS A 113 28.86 -19.58 23.93
CA LYS A 113 29.99 -18.64 24.03
C LYS A 113 30.40 -18.21 22.62
N PHE A 114 30.19 -16.95 22.27
CA PHE A 114 30.89 -16.33 21.14
C PHE A 114 32.28 -15.90 21.61
N VAL A 115 33.31 -16.39 20.90
CA VAL A 115 34.70 -15.98 21.06
C VAL A 115 34.91 -14.70 20.26
N LEU A 116 35.03 -13.56 20.94
CA LEU A 116 35.51 -12.32 20.35
C LEU A 116 37.04 -12.31 20.40
N ARG A 117 37.69 -12.27 19.24
CA ARG A 117 39.13 -11.99 19.13
C ARG A 117 39.35 -10.48 19.29
N PRO A 118 40.30 -10.03 20.13
CA PRO A 118 40.67 -8.62 20.21
C PRO A 118 41.59 -8.24 19.04
N SER A 119 41.34 -7.06 18.47
CA SER A 119 42.18 -6.41 17.46
C SER A 119 43.23 -5.53 18.17
N PRO A 120 44.51 -5.51 17.75
CA PRO A 120 45.52 -4.70 18.41
C PRO A 120 45.49 -3.25 17.93
N SER A 121 45.40 -2.35 18.92
CA SER A 121 45.59 -0.91 18.79
C SER A 121 47.07 -0.54 18.83
N SER A 122 47.53 0.31 17.90
CA SER A 122 48.64 1.23 18.13
C SER A 122 48.53 2.46 17.21
N PRO A 123 48.92 3.66 17.68
CA PRO A 123 48.61 4.94 17.05
C PRO A 123 49.68 5.33 16.03
N THR A 124 49.28 5.76 14.83
CA THR A 124 50.19 6.38 13.86
C THR A 124 49.89 7.87 13.76
N GLN A 125 50.92 8.67 14.04
CA GLN A 125 50.93 10.12 13.99
C GLN A 125 50.60 10.64 12.58
N ILE A 126 49.73 11.65 12.53
CA ILE A 126 49.39 12.39 11.31
C ILE A 126 50.43 13.48 11.11
N ALA A 127 51.09 13.49 9.95
CA ALA A 127 51.98 14.58 9.52
C ALA A 127 51.18 15.81 9.04
N PRO A 128 51.63 17.05 9.28
CA PRO A 128 50.91 18.25 8.88
C PRO A 128 51.06 18.53 7.37
N LEU A 129 49.97 18.99 6.75
CA LEU A 129 49.94 19.49 5.37
C LEU A 129 50.69 20.83 5.23
N PRO A 130 51.34 21.11 4.08
CA PRO A 130 51.99 22.39 3.83
C PRO A 130 50.97 23.49 3.46
N PRO A 131 51.32 24.78 3.65
CA PRO A 131 50.40 25.89 3.46
C PRO A 131 50.11 26.21 1.98
N LEU A 132 48.87 26.66 1.73
CA LEU A 132 48.40 27.18 0.44
C LEU A 132 49.10 28.51 0.10
N GLY A 133 49.75 28.56 -1.07
CA GLY A 133 50.25 29.80 -1.69
C GLY A 133 49.15 30.55 -2.46
N PRO A 134 49.36 31.84 -2.81
CA PRO A 134 48.30 32.70 -3.31
C PRO A 134 48.01 32.51 -4.81
N ALA A 135 46.78 32.89 -5.16
CA ALA A 135 46.13 32.75 -6.45
C ALA A 135 46.85 33.44 -7.63
N LEU A 136 46.71 32.84 -8.81
CA LEU A 136 46.79 33.53 -10.09
C LEU A 136 45.52 33.27 -10.90
N SER A 137 44.83 34.36 -11.19
CA SER A 137 43.70 34.46 -12.10
C SER A 137 44.15 34.28 -13.54
N GLN A 138 43.44 33.48 -14.34
CA GLN A 138 43.26 33.70 -15.78
C GLN A 138 41.99 33.00 -16.30
N GLY A 139 41.24 33.71 -17.14
CA GLY A 139 40.54 33.11 -18.27
C GLY A 139 39.07 32.74 -18.09
N ALA A 140 38.17 33.71 -18.32
CA ALA A 140 36.79 33.42 -18.68
C ALA A 140 36.71 32.78 -20.08
N SER A 141 35.89 31.75 -20.24
CA SER A 141 35.39 31.23 -21.52
C SER A 141 34.05 30.50 -21.31
N PRO A 142 33.19 30.43 -22.35
CA PRO A 142 31.76 30.67 -22.21
C PRO A 142 30.93 29.42 -21.90
N ALA A 143 29.71 29.71 -21.45
CA ALA A 143 28.61 28.80 -21.14
C ALA A 143 28.61 27.49 -21.96
N GLY A 144 28.94 26.39 -21.29
CA GLY A 144 28.56 25.05 -21.72
C GLY A 144 27.08 24.86 -21.40
N SER A 145 26.30 24.58 -22.44
CA SER A 145 24.94 24.06 -22.33
C SER A 145 24.90 22.86 -21.38
N ASP A 146 24.13 22.96 -20.30
CA ASP A 146 23.77 21.83 -19.46
C ASP A 146 23.27 20.69 -20.36
N PRO A 147 23.78 19.45 -20.23
CA PRO A 147 23.16 18.32 -20.87
C PRO A 147 21.77 18.18 -20.25
N SER A 148 20.72 18.40 -21.05
CA SER A 148 19.37 17.96 -20.70
C SER A 148 19.47 16.52 -20.17
N PRO A 149 18.86 16.19 -19.01
CA PRO A 149 18.89 14.83 -18.52
C PRO A 149 18.23 13.96 -19.59
N THR A 150 19.04 13.14 -20.25
CA THR A 150 18.57 12.13 -21.20
C THR A 150 17.53 11.32 -20.46
N LEU A 151 16.24 11.47 -20.83
CA LEU A 151 15.18 10.65 -20.25
C LEU A 151 15.61 9.19 -20.44
N ALA A 152 15.73 8.46 -19.33
CA ALA A 152 15.88 7.02 -19.39
C ALA A 152 14.78 6.45 -20.30
N PRO A 153 15.07 5.44 -21.15
CA PRO A 153 14.05 4.84 -21.99
C PRO A 153 12.86 4.41 -21.12
N PRO A 154 11.62 4.61 -21.59
CA PRO A 154 10.44 4.28 -20.79
C PRO A 154 10.51 2.82 -20.37
N ALA A 155 10.35 2.60 -19.06
CA ALA A 155 10.41 1.26 -18.50
C ALA A 155 9.35 0.37 -19.17
N ARG A 156 9.74 -0.84 -19.57
CA ARG A 156 8.81 -1.77 -20.22
C ARG A 156 7.72 -2.17 -19.21
N PRO A 157 6.43 -2.03 -19.54
CA PRO A 157 5.36 -2.47 -18.67
C PRO A 157 5.37 -4.00 -18.54
N VAL A 158 4.99 -4.50 -17.36
CA VAL A 158 4.82 -5.93 -17.09
C VAL A 158 3.33 -6.27 -16.95
N PRO A 159 2.90 -7.49 -17.32
CA PRO A 159 1.49 -7.89 -17.18
C PRO A 159 1.14 -8.06 -15.70
N LEU A 160 0.54 -7.04 -15.09
CA LEU A 160 0.20 -7.06 -13.67
C LEU A 160 -0.92 -8.07 -13.37
N SER A 161 -0.79 -8.77 -12.25
CA SER A 161 -1.86 -9.58 -11.67
C SER A 161 -2.87 -8.68 -10.98
N TYR A 162 -4.16 -8.95 -11.19
CA TYR A 162 -5.23 -8.15 -10.60
C TYR A 162 -6.47 -8.99 -10.27
N ARG A 163 -7.36 -8.41 -9.48
CA ARG A 163 -8.74 -8.86 -9.29
C ARG A 163 -9.68 -7.70 -9.57
N LEU A 164 -10.65 -7.94 -10.45
CA LEU A 164 -11.72 -7.00 -10.77
C LEU A 164 -13.02 -7.50 -10.12
N LEU A 165 -13.68 -6.63 -9.37
CA LEU A 165 -15.05 -6.80 -8.90
C LEU A 165 -15.96 -5.97 -9.79
N ASP A 166 -17.02 -6.60 -10.31
CA ASP A 166 -17.98 -5.93 -11.17
C ASP A 166 -18.83 -4.89 -10.43
N GLY A 167 -19.42 -3.99 -11.21
CA GLY A 167 -20.27 -2.89 -10.77
C GLY A 167 -20.89 -2.17 -11.98
N GLU A 168 -21.62 -1.09 -11.73
CA GLU A 168 -22.19 -0.20 -12.74
C GLU A 168 -21.10 0.43 -13.62
N ALA A 169 -21.14 0.13 -14.92
CA ALA A 169 -20.14 0.61 -15.88
C ALA A 169 -20.16 2.14 -16.09
N THR A 170 -21.26 2.81 -15.73
CA THR A 170 -21.43 4.27 -15.89
C THR A 170 -20.67 5.08 -14.85
N ARG A 171 -20.24 4.44 -13.75
CA ARG A 171 -19.47 5.11 -12.70
C ARG A 171 -17.97 4.82 -12.87
N PRO A 172 -17.11 5.83 -12.67
CA PRO A 172 -15.66 5.67 -12.69
C PRO A 172 -15.20 4.56 -11.72
N PRO A 173 -14.39 3.59 -12.16
CA PRO A 173 -13.96 2.48 -11.33
C PRO A 173 -13.00 2.94 -10.22
N LEU A 174 -12.95 2.16 -9.13
CA LEU A 174 -11.97 2.34 -8.06
C LEU A 174 -10.78 1.40 -8.31
N VAL A 175 -9.55 1.93 -8.26
CA VAL A 175 -8.32 1.16 -8.48
C VAL A 175 -7.45 1.23 -7.24
N PHE A 176 -7.24 0.09 -6.59
CA PHE A 176 -6.48 -0.06 -5.36
C PHE A 176 -5.04 -0.50 -5.62
N LEU A 177 -4.10 0.25 -5.04
CA LEU A 177 -2.66 0.00 -5.11
C LEU A 177 -2.09 -0.20 -3.69
N HIS A 178 -1.47 -1.35 -3.45
CA HIS A 178 -0.96 -1.72 -2.13
C HIS A 178 0.39 -1.07 -1.80
N GLY A 179 0.75 -1.09 -0.52
CA GLY A 179 2.06 -0.63 -0.03
C GLY A 179 3.17 -1.67 -0.19
N LEU A 180 4.40 -1.30 0.19
CA LEU A 180 5.57 -2.18 0.15
C LEU A 180 5.33 -3.49 0.92
N PHE A 181 5.77 -4.62 0.38
CA PHE A 181 5.51 -5.99 0.89
C PHE A 181 4.03 -6.42 0.89
N GLY A 182 3.13 -5.60 0.37
CA GLY A 182 1.71 -5.92 0.24
C GLY A 182 1.39 -6.74 -1.01
N CYS A 183 0.08 -6.94 -1.21
CA CYS A 183 -0.52 -7.53 -2.40
C CYS A 183 -2.00 -7.10 -2.52
N LYS A 184 -2.59 -7.28 -3.70
CA LYS A 184 -3.99 -6.95 -4.08
C LYS A 184 -5.01 -7.43 -3.05
N THR A 185 -4.75 -8.58 -2.44
CA THR A 185 -5.65 -9.18 -1.44
C THR A 185 -5.70 -8.46 -0.11
N ASN A 186 -4.78 -7.52 0.18
CA ASN A 186 -4.85 -6.66 1.37
C ASN A 186 -6.15 -5.83 1.40
N PHE A 187 -6.74 -5.55 0.24
CA PHE A 187 -7.97 -4.77 0.13
C PHE A 187 -9.24 -5.61 -0.04
N ASN A 188 -9.19 -6.94 0.00
CA ASN A 188 -10.33 -7.81 -0.37
C ASN A 188 -11.67 -7.41 0.28
N SER A 189 -11.70 -7.24 1.61
CA SER A 189 -12.92 -6.90 2.35
C SER A 189 -13.39 -5.48 2.03
N ILE A 190 -12.46 -4.55 1.90
CA ILE A 190 -12.71 -3.13 1.62
C ILE A 190 -13.23 -2.94 0.19
N ALA A 191 -12.60 -3.62 -0.78
CA ALA A 191 -12.99 -3.61 -2.17
C ALA A 191 -14.44 -4.13 -2.34
N LYS A 192 -14.78 -5.23 -1.65
CA LYS A 192 -16.16 -5.74 -1.64
C LYS A 192 -17.15 -4.75 -1.03
N ALA A 193 -16.81 -4.17 0.12
CA ALA A 193 -17.65 -3.19 0.80
C ALA A 193 -17.90 -1.96 -0.09
N LEU A 194 -16.87 -1.41 -0.72
CA LEU A 194 -16.99 -0.26 -1.61
C LEU A 194 -17.71 -0.59 -2.91
N ALA A 195 -17.47 -1.76 -3.51
CA ALA A 195 -18.23 -2.20 -4.69
C ALA A 195 -19.73 -2.26 -4.36
N GLN A 196 -20.10 -2.88 -3.24
CA GLN A 196 -21.48 -2.99 -2.79
C GLN A 196 -22.11 -1.62 -2.46
N GLN A 197 -21.39 -0.74 -1.78
CA GLN A 197 -21.93 0.53 -1.29
C GLN A 197 -21.97 1.63 -2.37
N THR A 198 -21.04 1.60 -3.32
CA THR A 198 -20.93 2.66 -4.34
C THR A 198 -21.45 2.23 -5.71
N GLY A 199 -21.67 0.92 -5.92
CA GLY A 199 -21.99 0.34 -7.22
C GLY A 199 -20.86 0.44 -8.24
N ARG A 200 -19.65 0.88 -7.88
CA ARG A 200 -18.53 1.02 -8.82
C ARG A 200 -17.82 -0.31 -9.05
N ARG A 201 -17.29 -0.52 -10.26
CA ARG A 201 -16.27 -1.56 -10.49
C ARG A 201 -15.06 -1.29 -9.59
N VAL A 202 -14.46 -2.33 -9.02
CA VAL A 202 -13.29 -2.20 -8.15
C VAL A 202 -12.16 -3.11 -8.62
N LEU A 203 -11.04 -2.52 -9.02
CA LEU A 203 -9.80 -3.20 -9.37
C LEU A 203 -8.84 -3.19 -8.18
N THR A 204 -8.28 -4.34 -7.83
CA THR A 204 -7.14 -4.46 -6.90
C THR A 204 -5.97 -5.07 -7.65
N VAL A 205 -4.80 -4.45 -7.56
CA VAL A 205 -3.64 -4.79 -8.41
C VAL A 205 -2.45 -5.17 -7.56
N ASP A 206 -1.71 -6.20 -7.97
CA ASP A 206 -0.37 -6.47 -7.46
C ASP A 206 0.64 -5.62 -8.25
N ALA A 207 1.41 -4.80 -7.56
CA ALA A 207 2.53 -4.11 -8.21
C ALA A 207 3.56 -5.12 -8.73
N ARG A 208 4.36 -4.75 -9.74
CA ARG A 208 5.56 -5.51 -10.10
C ARG A 208 6.38 -5.87 -8.85
N ASN A 209 7.07 -7.00 -8.89
CA ASN A 209 7.85 -7.51 -7.75
C ASN A 209 7.05 -7.88 -6.49
N HIS A 210 5.71 -7.87 -6.55
CA HIS A 210 4.81 -8.19 -5.44
C HIS A 210 3.70 -9.13 -5.87
N GLY A 211 3.11 -9.81 -4.88
CA GLY A 211 1.95 -10.66 -5.12
C GLY A 211 2.21 -11.70 -6.21
N ASP A 212 1.27 -11.84 -7.14
CA ASP A 212 1.39 -12.74 -8.28
C ASP A 212 1.84 -12.00 -9.57
N SER A 213 2.23 -10.72 -9.47
CA SER A 213 2.77 -9.96 -10.60
C SER A 213 4.22 -10.36 -10.88
N PRO A 214 4.66 -10.30 -12.15
CA PRO A 214 6.03 -10.68 -12.51
C PRO A 214 7.09 -9.91 -11.74
N HIS A 215 8.20 -10.60 -11.49
CA HIS A 215 9.43 -9.98 -11.00
C HIS A 215 10.12 -9.24 -12.16
N SER A 216 10.67 -8.08 -11.86
CA SER A 216 11.41 -7.20 -12.75
C SER A 216 12.59 -6.60 -11.98
N PRO A 217 13.77 -6.41 -12.62
CA PRO A 217 14.88 -5.73 -11.97
C PRO A 217 14.53 -4.27 -11.62
N ASP A 218 13.71 -3.60 -12.45
CA ASP A 218 13.29 -2.21 -12.21
C ASP A 218 12.04 -2.15 -11.34
N MET A 219 12.11 -1.35 -10.27
CA MET A 219 11.04 -1.05 -9.33
C MET A 219 10.85 0.47 -9.10
N SER A 220 11.27 1.31 -10.05
CA SER A 220 11.03 2.75 -9.98
C SER A 220 9.53 3.10 -10.01
N TYR A 221 9.17 4.27 -9.49
CA TYR A 221 7.80 4.77 -9.58
C TYR A 221 7.38 5.01 -11.03
N GLU A 222 8.30 5.46 -11.88
CA GLU A 222 8.08 5.61 -13.32
C GLU A 222 7.64 4.29 -13.94
N ALA A 223 8.31 3.19 -13.59
CA ALA A 223 7.96 1.88 -14.11
C ALA A 223 6.62 1.35 -13.56
N MET A 224 6.34 1.52 -12.27
CA MET A 224 5.05 1.16 -11.69
C MET A 224 3.89 2.01 -12.24
N SER A 225 4.13 3.29 -12.51
CA SER A 225 3.17 4.17 -13.20
C SER A 225 2.93 3.68 -14.63
N GLN A 226 3.99 3.31 -15.35
CA GLN A 226 3.89 2.82 -16.72
C GLN A 226 3.10 1.51 -16.82
N ASP A 227 3.22 0.61 -15.84
CA ASP A 227 2.39 -0.60 -15.79
C ASP A 227 0.90 -0.28 -15.72
N LEU A 228 0.51 0.73 -14.93
CA LEU A 228 -0.88 1.14 -14.81
C LEU A 228 -1.38 1.88 -16.05
N GLN A 229 -0.53 2.68 -16.69
CA GLN A 229 -0.83 3.32 -17.98
C GLN A 229 -1.11 2.28 -19.08
N ASP A 230 -0.48 1.11 -19.00
CA ASP A 230 -0.73 0.01 -19.91
C ASP A 230 -2.01 -0.78 -19.54
N LEU A 231 -2.15 -1.16 -18.27
CA LEU A 231 -3.24 -2.01 -17.79
C LEU A 231 -4.63 -1.32 -17.88
N LEU A 232 -4.75 -0.07 -17.42
CA LEU A 232 -6.06 0.55 -17.19
C LEU A 232 -6.85 0.79 -18.50
N PRO A 233 -6.25 1.27 -19.59
CA PRO A 233 -6.95 1.40 -20.88
C PRO A 233 -7.37 0.04 -21.46
N GLN A 234 -6.51 -0.99 -21.35
CA GLN A 234 -6.83 -2.34 -21.86
C GLN A 234 -8.08 -2.94 -21.19
N LEU A 235 -8.29 -2.61 -19.91
CA LEU A 235 -9.47 -3.05 -19.17
C LEU A 235 -10.70 -2.14 -19.32
N GLY A 236 -10.60 -1.04 -20.10
CA GLY A 236 -11.68 -0.07 -20.23
C GLY A 236 -12.05 0.57 -18.88
N LEU A 237 -11.03 0.88 -18.07
CA LEU A 237 -11.19 1.42 -16.72
C LEU A 237 -10.81 2.90 -16.61
N VAL A 238 -10.64 3.61 -17.72
CA VAL A 238 -10.23 5.03 -17.73
C VAL A 238 -11.41 5.95 -18.08
N PRO A 239 -11.54 7.13 -17.44
CA PRO A 239 -10.79 7.58 -16.26
C PRO A 239 -11.21 6.81 -15.00
N CYS A 240 -10.31 6.73 -13.99
CA CYS A 240 -10.55 6.00 -12.74
C CYS A 240 -10.31 6.85 -11.49
N VAL A 241 -10.76 6.34 -10.35
CA VAL A 241 -10.32 6.83 -9.04
C VAL A 241 -9.18 5.95 -8.54
N LEU A 242 -8.00 6.55 -8.38
CA LEU A 242 -6.83 5.84 -7.84
C LEU A 242 -6.82 5.93 -6.31
N ILE A 243 -6.65 4.80 -5.64
CA ILE A 243 -6.58 4.68 -4.19
C ILE A 243 -5.29 3.92 -3.85
N GLY A 244 -4.28 4.62 -3.38
CA GLY A 244 -2.96 4.05 -3.17
C GLY A 244 -2.47 4.21 -1.74
N HIS A 245 -2.00 3.12 -1.13
CA HIS A 245 -1.36 3.13 0.19
C HIS A 245 0.16 3.15 0.07
N SER A 246 0.83 4.07 0.78
CA SER A 246 2.30 4.08 0.86
C SER A 246 2.97 4.10 -0.53
N MET A 247 3.76 3.08 -0.87
CA MET A 247 4.29 2.85 -2.22
C MET A 247 3.22 2.97 -3.33
N GLY A 248 2.05 2.36 -3.13
CA GLY A 248 0.93 2.47 -4.07
C GLY A 248 0.38 3.90 -4.17
N GLY A 249 0.42 4.67 -3.08
CA GLY A 249 0.02 6.07 -3.07
C GLY A 249 0.96 6.96 -3.87
N ARG A 250 2.27 6.75 -3.75
CA ARG A 250 3.27 7.45 -4.59
C ARG A 250 3.18 7.04 -6.06
N THR A 251 2.89 5.76 -6.34
CA THR A 251 2.61 5.30 -7.70
C THR A 251 1.39 6.01 -8.29
N ALA A 252 0.30 6.11 -7.52
CA ALA A 252 -0.91 6.82 -7.94
C ALA A 252 -0.68 8.33 -8.14
N MET A 253 0.05 8.98 -7.23
CA MET A 253 0.46 10.37 -7.35
C MET A 253 1.21 10.61 -8.65
N LEU A 254 2.19 9.75 -8.95
CA LEU A 254 2.99 9.90 -10.15
C LEU A 254 2.15 9.72 -11.42
N LEU A 255 1.27 8.72 -11.45
CA LEU A 255 0.37 8.52 -12.58
C LEU A 255 -0.54 9.73 -12.79
N ALA A 256 -1.12 10.28 -11.72
CA ALA A 256 -1.97 11.46 -11.80
C ALA A 256 -1.22 12.70 -12.34
N LEU A 257 0.04 12.88 -11.96
CA LEU A 257 0.89 13.96 -12.47
C LEU A 257 1.26 13.77 -13.94
N GLN A 258 1.57 12.54 -14.36
CA GLN A 258 2.02 12.24 -15.72
C GLN A 258 0.85 12.20 -16.72
N ARG A 259 -0.28 11.61 -16.32
CA ARG A 259 -1.43 11.29 -17.17
C ARG A 259 -2.74 11.69 -16.49
N PRO A 260 -2.98 12.98 -16.24
CA PRO A 260 -4.17 13.46 -15.54
C PRO A 260 -5.47 13.05 -16.22
N GLU A 261 -5.46 12.77 -17.54
CA GLU A 261 -6.64 12.32 -18.29
C GLU A 261 -7.09 10.89 -17.93
N LEU A 262 -6.22 10.08 -17.31
CA LEU A 262 -6.56 8.72 -16.86
C LEU A 262 -7.13 8.70 -15.43
N VAL A 263 -7.03 9.81 -14.71
CA VAL A 263 -7.33 9.91 -13.27
C VAL A 263 -8.40 10.95 -13.04
N GLU A 264 -9.55 10.50 -12.54
CA GLU A 264 -10.65 11.39 -12.17
C GLU A 264 -10.45 11.95 -10.76
N ARG A 265 -10.04 11.10 -9.81
CA ARG A 265 -9.74 11.48 -8.43
C ARG A 265 -8.57 10.65 -7.90
N LEU A 266 -7.80 11.25 -7.00
CA LEU A 266 -6.70 10.60 -6.31
C LEU A 266 -7.01 10.50 -4.81
N ILE A 267 -6.83 9.32 -4.23
CA ILE A 267 -6.81 9.11 -2.78
C ILE A 267 -5.44 8.52 -2.39
N ALA A 268 -4.61 9.35 -1.78
CA ALA A 268 -3.32 8.96 -1.24
C ALA A 268 -3.47 8.60 0.25
N VAL A 269 -3.19 7.35 0.58
CA VAL A 269 -3.38 6.80 1.93
C VAL A 269 -2.03 6.77 2.65
N ASP A 270 -1.91 7.67 3.62
CA ASP A 270 -0.82 7.83 4.58
C ASP A 270 0.58 7.87 3.95
N ILE A 271 0.73 8.70 2.91
CA ILE A 271 2.01 8.93 2.24
C ILE A 271 2.04 10.31 1.58
N SER A 272 3.25 10.83 1.34
CA SER A 272 3.49 12.15 0.77
C SER A 272 4.55 12.11 -0.35
N PRO A 273 4.58 13.10 -1.26
CA PRO A 273 5.52 13.19 -2.36
C PRO A 273 6.86 13.86 -1.94
N VAL A 274 7.32 13.61 -0.72
CA VAL A 274 8.64 14.01 -0.22
C VAL A 274 9.44 12.78 0.17
N GLU A 275 10.72 12.92 0.48
CA GLU A 275 11.52 11.85 1.08
C GLU A 275 10.87 11.34 2.37
N SER A 276 10.78 10.02 2.51
CA SER A 276 10.30 9.40 3.73
C SER A 276 11.31 9.60 4.87
N PRO A 277 10.86 9.68 6.13
CA PRO A 277 11.76 9.78 7.27
C PRO A 277 12.81 8.66 7.28
N SER A 278 14.06 9.02 7.55
CA SER A 278 15.20 8.09 7.66
C SER A 278 15.03 7.05 8.78
N SER A 279 14.08 7.26 9.70
CA SER A 279 13.74 6.33 10.79
C SER A 279 13.03 5.05 10.32
N LEU A 280 12.69 4.93 9.05
CA LEU A 280 12.05 3.73 8.49
C LEU A 280 13.06 2.59 8.30
N ASN A 281 12.89 1.51 9.06
CA ASN A 281 13.79 0.34 9.05
C ASN A 281 13.60 -0.62 7.87
N PHE A 282 13.02 -0.17 6.75
CA PHE A 282 12.81 -1.03 5.58
C PHE A 282 14.09 -1.67 5.02
N PRO A 283 15.26 -0.99 4.97
CA PRO A 283 16.50 -1.63 4.52
C PRO A 283 16.89 -2.81 5.40
N ASN A 284 16.72 -2.66 6.72
CA ASN A 284 16.99 -3.73 7.69
C ASN A 284 16.02 -4.90 7.53
N TYR A 285 14.76 -4.64 7.17
CA TYR A 285 13.77 -5.69 6.91
C TYR A 285 14.15 -6.51 5.68
N VAL A 286 14.48 -5.85 4.57
CA VAL A 286 14.91 -6.52 3.33
C VAL A 286 16.19 -7.33 3.59
N ALA A 287 17.17 -6.75 4.27
CA ALA A 287 18.41 -7.44 4.61
C ALA A 287 18.16 -8.68 5.51
N ALA A 288 17.31 -8.54 6.53
CA ALA A 288 16.94 -9.66 7.40
C ALA A 288 16.22 -10.77 6.64
N MET A 289 15.27 -10.44 5.76
CA MET A 289 14.56 -11.44 4.94
C MET A 289 15.50 -12.17 3.98
N ARG A 290 16.45 -11.45 3.35
CA ARG A 290 17.44 -12.04 2.42
C ARG A 290 18.43 -12.96 3.11
N ALA A 291 18.78 -12.67 4.37
CA ALA A 291 19.73 -13.47 5.14
C ALA A 291 19.15 -14.78 5.68
N ILE A 292 17.83 -14.99 5.58
CA ILE A 292 17.17 -16.18 6.11
C ILE A 292 17.24 -17.31 5.07
N ASP A 293 18.07 -18.28 5.38
CA ASP A 293 18.01 -19.60 4.74
C ASP A 293 16.87 -20.43 5.34
N ILE A 294 16.05 -21.05 4.48
CA ILE A 294 14.83 -21.79 4.83
C ILE A 294 14.98 -23.22 4.32
N PRO A 295 15.03 -24.24 5.21
CA PRO A 295 15.25 -25.62 4.78
C PRO A 295 14.11 -26.17 3.91
N ASP A 296 14.46 -26.83 2.81
CA ASP A 296 13.54 -27.39 1.79
C ASP A 296 12.51 -28.38 2.39
N GLU A 297 12.89 -29.21 3.37
CA GLU A 297 12.01 -30.24 3.94
C GLU A 297 11.09 -29.76 5.10
N SER A 298 10.97 -28.45 5.29
CA SER A 298 10.16 -27.90 6.37
C SER A 298 8.65 -28.01 6.06
N SER A 299 7.81 -28.24 7.06
CA SER A 299 6.39 -27.90 6.91
C SER A 299 6.23 -26.37 6.84
N LEU A 300 5.19 -25.85 6.17
CA LEU A 300 4.92 -24.41 6.15
C LEU A 300 4.82 -23.81 7.57
N SER A 301 4.27 -24.56 8.52
CA SER A 301 4.19 -24.11 9.92
C SER A 301 5.58 -24.01 10.56
N SER A 302 6.45 -24.99 10.31
CA SER A 302 7.83 -25.01 10.82
C SER A 302 8.66 -23.90 10.19
N ALA A 303 8.55 -23.72 8.88
CA ALA A 303 9.24 -22.66 8.14
C ALA A 303 8.83 -21.27 8.66
N ARG A 304 7.52 -21.01 8.82
CA ARG A 304 7.02 -19.74 9.36
C ARG A 304 7.51 -19.47 10.79
N LYS A 305 7.56 -20.51 11.64
CA LYS A 305 8.08 -20.37 13.01
C LYS A 305 9.57 -20.02 13.01
N LEU A 306 10.38 -20.76 12.24
CA LEU A 306 11.81 -20.48 12.08
C LEU A 306 12.08 -19.06 11.58
N VAL A 307 11.34 -18.64 10.57
CA VAL A 307 11.48 -17.32 9.96
C VAL A 307 11.04 -16.22 10.94
N ASP A 308 9.94 -16.40 11.69
CA ASP A 308 9.53 -15.45 12.74
C ASP A 308 10.60 -15.30 13.83
N GLU A 309 11.16 -16.42 14.30
CA GLU A 309 12.24 -16.45 15.29
C GLU A 309 13.47 -15.68 14.79
N LYS A 310 13.93 -15.93 13.56
CA LYS A 310 15.06 -15.23 12.96
C LYS A 310 14.76 -13.73 12.75
N LEU A 311 13.58 -13.38 12.25
CA LEU A 311 13.18 -11.99 12.06
C LEU A 311 13.05 -11.24 13.39
N SER A 312 12.69 -11.91 14.49
CA SER A 312 12.54 -11.28 15.82
C SER A 312 13.83 -10.66 16.36
N CYS A 313 15.00 -11.12 15.89
CA CYS A 313 16.29 -10.53 16.26
C CYS A 313 16.48 -9.10 15.71
N VAL A 314 15.81 -8.76 14.61
CA VAL A 314 15.94 -7.46 13.92
C VAL A 314 14.65 -6.64 14.02
N ILE A 315 13.50 -7.30 13.92
CA ILE A 315 12.18 -6.67 13.79
C ILE A 315 11.38 -6.96 15.05
N GLN A 316 11.38 -6.02 16.01
CA GLN A 316 10.72 -6.21 17.30
C GLN A 316 9.18 -6.26 17.18
N SER A 317 8.62 -5.54 16.22
CA SER A 317 7.17 -5.49 16.01
C SER A 317 6.62 -6.84 15.51
N ILE A 318 5.81 -7.49 16.35
CA ILE A 318 5.15 -8.77 16.04
C ILE A 318 4.26 -8.61 14.81
N SER A 319 3.43 -7.56 14.76
CA SER A 319 2.51 -7.32 13.63
C SER A 319 3.27 -7.17 12.32
N MET A 320 4.43 -6.50 12.34
CA MET A 320 5.27 -6.35 11.16
C MET A 320 5.89 -7.67 10.72
N ARG A 321 6.40 -8.50 11.64
CA ARG A 321 6.90 -9.83 11.27
C ARG A 321 5.82 -10.71 10.66
N GLN A 322 4.63 -10.70 11.27
CA GLN A 322 3.49 -11.47 10.76
C GLN A 322 3.03 -10.97 9.37
N PHE A 323 3.11 -9.66 9.12
CA PHE A 323 2.86 -9.10 7.80
C PHE A 323 3.90 -9.54 6.77
N LEU A 324 5.20 -9.45 7.07
CA LEU A 324 6.27 -9.92 6.17
C LEU A 324 6.16 -11.41 5.87
N LEU A 325 5.80 -12.23 6.87
CA LEU A 325 5.56 -13.67 6.73
C LEU A 325 4.39 -14.02 5.78
N THR A 326 3.51 -13.07 5.44
CA THR A 326 2.50 -13.31 4.40
C THR A 326 3.10 -13.46 3.00
N ASN A 327 4.35 -13.03 2.82
CA ASN A 327 5.12 -13.21 1.59
C ASN A 327 5.91 -14.52 1.56
N LEU A 328 5.96 -15.29 2.66
CA LEU A 328 6.59 -16.60 2.64
C LEU A 328 5.65 -17.59 1.97
N VAL A 329 6.04 -18.11 0.81
CA VAL A 329 5.25 -19.04 0.00
C VAL A 329 6.04 -20.29 -0.34
N GLU A 330 5.33 -21.36 -0.65
CA GLU A 330 5.92 -22.59 -1.18
C GLU A 330 5.83 -22.56 -2.71
N ALA A 331 6.96 -22.78 -3.39
CA ALA A 331 7.08 -22.89 -4.84
C ALA A 331 8.04 -24.03 -5.17
N ASP A 332 7.60 -24.97 -6.00
CA ASP A 332 8.39 -26.15 -6.43
C ASP A 332 9.02 -26.94 -5.28
N GLY A 333 8.27 -27.10 -4.18
CA GLY A 333 8.72 -27.84 -2.99
C GLY A 333 9.74 -27.06 -2.12
N ARG A 334 9.95 -25.77 -2.39
CA ARG A 334 10.83 -24.89 -1.61
C ARG A 334 10.08 -23.69 -1.07
N PHE A 335 10.56 -23.14 0.04
CA PHE A 335 10.04 -21.88 0.54
C PHE A 335 10.80 -20.70 -0.04
N VAL A 336 10.06 -19.79 -0.67
CA VAL A 336 10.61 -18.59 -1.28
C VAL A 336 9.84 -17.36 -0.80
N TRP A 337 10.48 -16.21 -0.93
CA TRP A 337 9.81 -14.93 -0.74
C TRP A 337 9.06 -14.57 -2.02
N ARG A 338 7.75 -14.34 -1.90
CA ARG A 338 6.88 -13.90 -3.01
C ARG A 338 7.35 -12.57 -3.60
N VAL A 339 7.91 -11.69 -2.76
CA VAL A 339 8.47 -10.41 -3.18
C VAL A 339 9.87 -10.57 -3.75
N ASN A 340 10.22 -9.78 -4.76
CA ASN A 340 11.58 -9.75 -5.30
C ASN A 340 12.50 -8.96 -4.36
N LEU A 341 13.11 -9.66 -3.40
CA LEU A 341 13.98 -9.03 -2.41
C LEU A 341 15.24 -8.39 -3.00
N ASP A 342 15.74 -8.88 -4.14
CA ASP A 342 16.93 -8.31 -4.78
C ASP A 342 16.61 -6.98 -5.46
N ALA A 343 15.51 -6.90 -6.22
CA ALA A 343 15.04 -5.63 -6.78
C ALA A 343 14.68 -4.62 -5.68
N LEU A 344 14.03 -5.09 -4.61
CA LEU A 344 13.74 -4.27 -3.44
C LEU A 344 15.01 -3.69 -2.83
N ALA A 345 16.04 -4.52 -2.60
CA ALA A 345 17.31 -4.07 -2.04
C ALA A 345 18.01 -3.02 -2.93
N GLN A 346 17.92 -3.17 -4.25
CA GLN A 346 18.55 -2.27 -5.23
C GLN A 346 17.82 -0.94 -5.43
N HIS A 347 16.51 -0.90 -5.17
CA HIS A 347 15.66 0.26 -5.47
C HIS A 347 15.03 0.91 -4.23
N LEU A 348 15.38 0.46 -3.03
CA LEU A 348 14.71 0.92 -1.80
C LEU A 348 14.90 2.42 -1.56
N ASP A 349 16.07 2.97 -1.88
CA ASP A 349 16.35 4.39 -1.87
C ASP A 349 15.34 5.18 -2.73
N LYS A 350 15.06 4.70 -3.94
CA LYS A 350 14.10 5.31 -4.86
C LYS A 350 12.66 5.16 -4.36
N ILE A 351 12.34 4.03 -3.72
CA ILE A 351 11.02 3.79 -3.12
C ILE A 351 10.77 4.70 -1.91
N LEU A 352 11.79 4.91 -1.08
CA LEU A 352 11.73 5.81 0.08
C LEU A 352 11.68 7.28 -0.33
N ASN A 353 12.10 7.61 -1.54
CA ASN A 353 12.00 8.93 -2.12
C ASN A 353 10.79 9.10 -3.02
N PHE A 354 10.48 10.34 -3.39
CA PHE A 354 9.57 10.64 -4.49
C PHE A 354 10.37 11.36 -5.56
N PRO A 355 10.28 10.96 -6.84
CA PRO A 355 11.09 11.56 -7.89
C PRO A 355 10.68 13.05 -8.06
N PRO A 356 11.64 13.97 -8.29
CA PRO A 356 11.31 15.39 -8.43
C PRO A 356 10.30 15.65 -9.55
N ARG A 357 9.32 16.52 -9.29
CA ARG A 357 8.25 16.87 -10.26
C ARG A 357 8.01 18.36 -10.34
N ARG A 358 7.78 18.84 -11.56
CA ARG A 358 7.47 20.25 -11.85
C ARG A 358 5.99 20.44 -12.20
N GLU A 359 5.35 19.37 -12.60
CA GLU A 359 3.96 19.28 -12.98
C GLU A 359 3.04 19.41 -11.77
N THR A 360 1.76 19.67 -12.04
CA THR A 360 0.70 19.79 -11.03
C THR A 360 -0.51 19.01 -11.48
N TYR A 361 -1.14 18.25 -10.58
CA TYR A 361 -2.41 17.59 -10.81
C TYR A 361 -3.55 18.45 -10.27
N SER A 362 -4.34 19.03 -11.17
CA SER A 362 -5.46 19.92 -10.81
C SER A 362 -6.77 19.17 -10.52
N GLY A 363 -6.78 17.83 -10.53
CA GLY A 363 -7.95 17.04 -10.18
C GLY A 363 -8.18 16.95 -8.65
N PRO A 364 -9.39 16.59 -8.21
CA PRO A 364 -9.67 16.39 -6.79
C PRO A 364 -8.74 15.33 -6.19
N SER A 365 -8.15 15.65 -5.04
CA SER A 365 -7.25 14.74 -4.33
C SER A 365 -7.59 14.69 -2.84
N LEU A 366 -7.58 13.51 -2.25
CA LEU A 366 -7.69 13.29 -0.81
C LEU A 366 -6.39 12.66 -0.32
N PHE A 367 -5.79 13.26 0.70
CA PHE A 367 -4.72 12.67 1.48
C PHE A 367 -5.33 12.22 2.79
N LEU A 368 -5.37 10.91 3.02
CA LEU A 368 -5.96 10.28 4.20
C LEU A 368 -4.85 9.79 5.12
N LEU A 369 -4.65 10.48 6.24
CA LEU A 369 -3.53 10.30 7.16
C LEU A 369 -3.92 9.42 8.36
N GLY A 370 -2.98 8.60 8.84
CA GLY A 370 -3.11 7.93 10.13
C GLY A 370 -2.75 8.87 11.28
N GLY A 371 -3.63 9.05 12.26
CA GLY A 371 -3.39 9.94 13.40
C GLY A 371 -2.22 9.52 14.29
N ASN A 372 -1.87 8.23 14.29
CA ASN A 372 -0.71 7.68 14.97
C ASN A 372 0.49 7.44 14.02
N SER A 373 0.44 7.97 12.80
CA SER A 373 1.48 7.80 11.78
C SER A 373 2.44 8.99 11.71
N GLN A 374 3.66 8.72 11.25
CA GLN A 374 4.70 9.72 10.98
C GLN A 374 5.08 9.80 9.50
N PHE A 375 4.31 9.16 8.60
CA PHE A 375 4.59 9.15 7.16
C PHE A 375 4.22 10.47 6.46
N VAL A 376 3.28 11.22 7.02
CA VAL A 376 2.89 12.55 6.52
C VAL A 376 2.95 13.52 7.67
N LEU A 377 3.95 14.40 7.64
CA LEU A 377 4.15 15.44 8.64
C LEU A 377 3.58 16.77 8.13
N PRO A 378 3.24 17.72 9.02
CA PRO A 378 2.80 19.06 8.62
C PRO A 378 3.80 19.78 7.69
N SER A 379 5.10 19.52 7.83
CA SER A 379 6.16 20.03 6.95
C SER A 379 6.06 19.53 5.50
N HIS A 380 5.33 18.44 5.24
CA HIS A 380 5.15 17.89 3.89
C HIS A 380 3.98 18.57 3.16
N HIS A 381 3.08 19.25 3.88
CA HIS A 381 1.88 19.86 3.31
C HIS A 381 2.16 20.90 2.21
N PRO A 382 3.20 21.76 2.30
CA PRO A 382 3.53 22.69 1.21
C PRO A 382 3.80 21.97 -0.11
N GLU A 383 4.59 20.89 -0.07
CA GLU A 383 4.91 20.12 -1.28
C GLU A 383 3.69 19.37 -1.83
N ILE A 384 2.87 18.80 -0.93
CA ILE A 384 1.59 18.20 -1.33
C ILE A 384 0.72 19.23 -2.05
N ARG A 385 0.54 20.43 -1.51
CA ARG A 385 -0.29 21.47 -2.14
C ARG A 385 0.31 22.02 -3.42
N ARG A 386 1.64 22.03 -3.56
CA ARG A 386 2.32 22.45 -4.80
C ARG A 386 2.00 21.48 -5.94
N LEU A 387 2.08 20.17 -5.69
CA LEU A 387 1.80 19.14 -6.69
C LEU A 387 0.30 18.84 -6.86
N PHE A 388 -0.49 19.03 -5.79
CA PHE A 388 -1.92 18.69 -5.70
C PHE A 388 -2.69 19.85 -5.06
N PRO A 389 -2.93 20.98 -5.77
CA PRO A 389 -3.52 22.19 -5.20
C PRO A 389 -4.96 22.01 -4.70
N ARG A 390 -5.66 20.97 -5.16
CA ARG A 390 -7.01 20.59 -4.68
C ARG A 390 -6.97 19.47 -3.64
N ALA A 391 -5.83 19.26 -2.98
CA ALA A 391 -5.69 18.27 -1.92
C ALA A 391 -6.52 18.65 -0.69
N GLN A 392 -7.42 17.74 -0.32
CA GLN A 392 -8.05 17.69 1.00
C GLN A 392 -7.18 16.83 1.92
N MET A 393 -6.96 17.28 3.16
CA MET A 393 -6.24 16.52 4.17
C MET A 393 -7.23 16.05 5.21
N GLN A 394 -7.31 14.75 5.44
CA GLN A 394 -8.18 14.15 6.46
C GLN A 394 -7.37 13.18 7.31
N THR A 395 -7.48 13.29 8.62
CA THR A 395 -6.78 12.41 9.57
C THR A 395 -7.77 11.44 10.21
N VAL A 396 -7.40 10.17 10.28
CA VAL A 396 -8.11 9.11 11.02
C VAL A 396 -7.42 8.94 12.39
N PRO A 397 -7.97 9.47 13.50
CA PRO A 397 -7.23 9.69 14.74
C PRO A 397 -6.56 8.45 15.34
N ASN A 398 -7.19 7.27 15.24
CA ASN A 398 -6.72 6.04 15.88
C ASN A 398 -5.97 5.09 14.93
N ALA A 399 -5.73 5.51 13.68
CA ALA A 399 -5.04 4.69 12.70
C ALA A 399 -3.51 4.90 12.75
N SER A 400 -2.77 3.81 12.65
CA SER A 400 -1.34 3.82 12.31
C SER A 400 -1.14 4.06 10.80
N HIS A 401 0.04 3.70 10.28
CA HIS A 401 0.29 3.69 8.83
C HIS A 401 -0.68 2.78 8.05
N TRP A 402 -1.27 1.79 8.70
CA TRP A 402 -2.19 0.84 8.09
C TRP A 402 -3.65 1.28 8.23
N VAL A 403 -3.97 2.51 7.82
CA VAL A 403 -5.29 3.15 8.02
C VAL A 403 -6.47 2.24 7.64
N HIS A 404 -6.36 1.60 6.47
CA HIS A 404 -7.37 0.71 5.93
C HIS A 404 -7.54 -0.59 6.76
N SER A 405 -6.50 -1.04 7.47
CA SER A 405 -6.53 -2.21 8.34
C SER A 405 -6.96 -1.88 9.77
N ASP A 406 -6.46 -0.76 10.32
CA ASP A 406 -6.71 -0.36 11.71
C ASP A 406 -8.12 0.20 11.91
N CYS A 407 -8.59 0.99 10.93
CA CYS A 407 -9.88 1.68 11.00
C CYS A 407 -10.65 1.50 9.67
N PRO A 408 -11.03 0.25 9.30
CA PRO A 408 -11.61 -0.05 7.99
C PRO A 408 -12.94 0.68 7.74
N GLN A 409 -13.74 0.90 8.78
CA GLN A 409 -15.02 1.59 8.66
C GLN A 409 -14.82 3.08 8.37
N ASP A 410 -13.92 3.74 9.11
CA ASP A 410 -13.57 5.15 8.88
C ASP A 410 -12.91 5.35 7.52
N PHE A 411 -12.05 4.40 7.11
CA PHE A 411 -11.47 4.39 5.77
C PHE A 411 -12.53 4.33 4.68
N VAL A 412 -13.46 3.38 4.76
CA VAL A 412 -14.55 3.23 3.77
C VAL A 412 -15.45 4.47 3.76
N ALA A 413 -15.77 5.03 4.93
CA ALA A 413 -16.56 6.26 5.03
C ALA A 413 -15.85 7.44 4.36
N ALA A 414 -14.57 7.67 4.66
CA ALA A 414 -13.79 8.74 4.05
C ALA A 414 -13.71 8.61 2.52
N VAL A 415 -13.49 7.39 2.02
CA VAL A 415 -13.49 7.13 0.57
C VAL A 415 -14.85 7.45 -0.03
N ARG A 416 -15.94 6.96 0.56
CA ARG A 416 -17.31 7.20 0.05
C ARG A 416 -17.66 8.68 0.04
N ASP A 417 -17.36 9.39 1.12
CA ASP A 417 -17.72 10.79 1.29
C ASP A 417 -16.94 11.68 0.30
N PHE A 418 -15.73 11.29 -0.09
CA PHE A 418 -14.96 11.96 -1.15
C PHE A 418 -15.42 11.61 -2.58
N LEU A 419 -16.10 10.48 -2.75
CA LEU A 419 -16.68 10.04 -4.03
C LEU A 419 -18.07 10.63 -4.32
N ALA A 420 -18.76 11.12 -3.27
CA ALA A 420 -20.03 11.82 -3.36
C ALA A 420 -19.84 13.19 -4.02
#